data_AF-A0A2V7XN18-F1
#
_entry.id   AF-A0A2V7XN18-F1
#
_cell.length_a   1.000
_cell.length_b   1.000
_cell.length_c   1.000
_cell.angle_alpha   90.00
_cell.angle_beta   90.00
_cell.angle_gamma   90.00
#
_symmetry.space_group_name_H-M   'P 1'
#
loop_
_entity.id
_entity.type
_entity.pdbx_description
1 polymer ?
#
loop_
_entity_poly.entity_id
_entity_poly.type
_entity_poly.pdbx_seq_one_letter_code
_entity_poly.pdbx_strand_id
1 'polypeptide(L)'
;MEALLARYGYLILFPGIVVEGEAFLLAGAFMAHRGVFDLPVVIAVAVAATMCGDQVYYRAARARGRSWLERRKGKRAKYAKWIDLTARRGVWLMLASRWTFGLRMVIPAACGAVGMRPVVFTAVDFAAVLIWALALGLAGYYSGAAVERHLHQIQHVGVWVLAAVVLSVAAVFGARRMQREGRVRELGWSDLHAMVPFVIGMIGVFDIFSALWPRRAAAMASFAEWVPLDVSSGSRLVMLFAGLALLQVTRNLARRKELAWWVATLALALAVGSEVFGPRFDLQHTIVAGLLLLYMLIFRRRFSAQSDPATLRRALVMAPVLGLAIVAYGYQGLRVLDAHFLWPPGSQPPGMDHVMKEVRLREAIRDGVLITTPHVRPRDVYARRFLVSLQVAGWVARLYVLVLLLRPVILRDRREAPPEDVDRIRRAHARRSLSAFALRADKHHLLVAEGRGLVAYV
;
A
#
# COMPACT_ATOMS: atom_id res chain seq x y z
N MET A 1 -9.62 -14.33 18.54
CA MET A 1 -9.48 -13.52 17.29
C MET A 1 -10.84 -13.18 16.71
N GLU A 2 -11.78 -14.14 16.67
CA GLU A 2 -13.19 -13.92 16.24
C GLU A 2 -13.88 -12.78 16.99
N ALA A 3 -13.71 -12.67 18.31
CA ALA A 3 -14.30 -11.56 19.10
C ALA A 3 -13.75 -10.16 18.76
N LEU A 4 -12.52 -10.04 18.25
CA LEU A 4 -11.94 -8.75 17.82
C LEU A 4 -12.38 -8.38 16.40
N LEU A 5 -12.48 -9.38 15.51
CA LEU A 5 -13.06 -9.22 14.17
C LEU A 5 -14.56 -8.92 14.22
N ALA A 6 -15.33 -9.54 15.12
CA ALA A 6 -16.72 -9.20 15.32
C ALA A 6 -16.90 -7.77 15.87
N ARG A 7 -15.98 -7.31 16.73
CA ARG A 7 -16.07 -6.00 17.39
C ARG A 7 -15.53 -4.82 16.58
N TYR A 8 -14.51 -5.04 15.74
CA TYR A 8 -13.88 -3.99 14.91
C TYR A 8 -13.92 -4.26 13.41
N GLY A 9 -14.46 -5.40 12.98
CA GLY A 9 -14.49 -5.80 11.57
C GLY A 9 -15.25 -4.83 10.68
N TYR A 10 -16.41 -4.34 11.13
CA TYR A 10 -17.17 -3.31 10.41
C TYR A 10 -16.43 -1.96 10.32
N LEU A 11 -15.63 -1.61 11.34
CA LEU A 11 -14.78 -0.41 11.35
C LEU A 11 -13.60 -0.51 10.38
N ILE A 12 -13.12 -1.72 10.10
CA ILE A 12 -12.10 -1.99 9.07
C ILE A 12 -12.75 -2.04 7.68
N LEU A 13 -13.95 -2.61 7.59
CA LEU A 13 -14.70 -2.75 6.35
C LEU A 13 -15.03 -1.38 5.72
N PHE A 14 -15.42 -0.40 6.53
CA PHE A 14 -15.76 0.95 6.05
C PHE A 14 -14.61 1.62 5.26
N PRO A 15 -13.42 1.87 5.83
CA PRO A 15 -12.31 2.46 5.09
C PRO A 15 -11.81 1.55 3.97
N GLY A 16 -11.90 0.23 4.15
CA GLY A 16 -11.60 -0.75 3.10
C GLY A 16 -12.46 -0.55 1.85
N ILE A 17 -13.78 -0.38 2.01
CA ILE A 17 -14.72 -0.12 0.91
C ILE A 17 -14.48 1.26 0.28
N VAL A 18 -14.13 2.28 1.08
CA VAL A 18 -13.80 3.62 0.54
C VAL A 18 -12.60 3.54 -0.41
N VAL A 19 -11.58 2.75 -0.06
CA VAL A 19 -10.37 2.58 -0.88
C VAL A 19 -10.62 1.61 -2.04
N GLU A 20 -11.21 0.47 -1.75
CA GLU A 20 -11.34 -0.68 -2.63
C GLU A 20 -12.72 -1.34 -2.46
N GLY A 21 -13.73 -0.69 -3.06
CA GLY A 21 -15.15 -1.02 -2.85
C GLY A 21 -15.55 -2.47 -3.12
N GLU A 22 -15.26 -3.00 -4.31
CA GLU A 22 -15.76 -4.31 -4.75
C GLU A 22 -15.17 -5.45 -3.93
N ALA A 23 -13.86 -5.43 -3.70
CA ALA A 23 -13.15 -6.50 -2.99
C ALA A 23 -13.56 -6.58 -1.52
N PHE A 24 -13.62 -5.43 -0.82
CA PHE A 24 -14.01 -5.41 0.59
C PHE A 24 -15.49 -5.72 0.79
N LEU A 25 -16.38 -5.30 -0.12
CA LEU A 25 -17.79 -5.68 -0.07
C LEU A 25 -17.97 -7.19 -0.25
N LEU A 26 -17.31 -7.79 -1.25
CA LEU A 26 -17.36 -9.24 -1.46
C LEU A 26 -16.77 -10.01 -0.28
N ALA A 27 -15.65 -9.55 0.28
CA ALA A 27 -15.05 -10.16 1.47
C ALA A 27 -15.95 -10.04 2.71
N GLY A 28 -16.58 -8.88 2.91
CA GLY A 28 -17.55 -8.66 3.98
C GLY A 28 -18.79 -9.54 3.83
N ALA A 29 -19.33 -9.65 2.63
CA ALA A 29 -20.48 -10.50 2.32
C ALA A 29 -20.17 -11.99 2.48
N PHE A 30 -18.96 -12.42 2.09
CA PHE A 30 -18.47 -13.77 2.35
C PHE A 30 -18.29 -14.04 3.85
N MET A 31 -17.76 -13.08 4.61
CA MET A 31 -17.70 -13.21 6.08
C MET A 31 -19.08 -13.25 6.72
N ALA A 32 -20.07 -12.56 6.13
CA ALA A 32 -21.46 -12.67 6.56
C ALA A 32 -22.03 -14.06 6.30
N HIS A 33 -21.70 -14.69 5.17
CA HIS A 33 -22.07 -16.08 4.88
C HIS A 33 -21.55 -17.06 5.95
N ARG A 34 -20.36 -16.81 6.50
CA ARG A 34 -19.75 -17.63 7.55
C ARG A 34 -20.27 -17.31 8.97
N GLY A 35 -21.29 -16.45 9.09
CA GLY A 35 -21.87 -16.05 10.37
C GLY A 35 -21.01 -15.11 11.21
N VAL A 36 -19.95 -14.51 10.63
CA VAL A 36 -19.08 -13.55 11.33
C VAL A 36 -19.65 -12.13 11.27
N PHE A 37 -20.33 -11.80 10.17
CA PHE A 37 -21.02 -10.51 9.99
C PHE A 37 -22.49 -10.69 9.64
N ASP A 38 -23.27 -9.63 9.82
CA ASP A 38 -24.65 -9.54 9.38
C ASP A 38 -24.68 -8.90 7.99
N LEU A 39 -25.23 -9.63 7.01
CA LEU A 39 -25.30 -9.16 5.62
C LEU A 39 -26.01 -7.78 5.48
N PRO A 40 -27.12 -7.50 6.19
CA PRO A 40 -27.74 -6.16 6.14
C PRO A 40 -26.80 -5.05 6.61
N VAL A 41 -25.99 -5.32 7.65
CA VAL A 41 -25.03 -4.36 8.20
C VAL A 41 -23.88 -4.15 7.23
N VAL A 42 -23.37 -5.22 6.60
CA VAL A 42 -22.34 -5.14 5.55
C VAL A 42 -22.81 -4.26 4.38
N ILE A 43 -24.05 -4.47 3.91
CA ILE A 43 -24.63 -3.65 2.83
C ILE A 43 -24.79 -2.19 3.27
N ALA A 44 -25.29 -1.95 4.49
CA ALA A 44 -25.44 -0.60 5.02
C ALA A 44 -24.10 0.14 5.13
N VAL A 45 -23.06 -0.55 5.65
CA VAL A 45 -21.69 -0.02 5.73
C VAL A 45 -21.16 0.29 4.33
N ALA A 46 -21.39 -0.60 3.35
CA ALA A 46 -20.94 -0.40 1.98
C ALA A 46 -21.59 0.81 1.30
N VAL A 47 -22.90 0.98 1.50
CA VAL A 47 -23.65 2.14 1.01
C VAL A 47 -23.10 3.42 1.66
N ALA A 48 -22.98 3.45 2.99
CA ALA A 48 -22.49 4.63 3.70
C ALA A 48 -21.05 5.02 3.30
N ALA A 49 -20.15 4.04 3.22
CA ALA A 49 -18.75 4.24 2.82
C ALA A 49 -18.65 4.83 1.41
N THR A 50 -19.36 4.23 0.46
CA THR A 50 -19.32 4.61 -0.95
C THR A 50 -19.92 6.02 -1.14
N MET A 51 -21.08 6.29 -0.55
CA MET A 51 -21.71 7.61 -0.59
C MET A 51 -20.83 8.70 0.02
N CYS A 52 -20.14 8.42 1.13
CA CYS A 52 -19.20 9.37 1.70
C CYS A 52 -18.09 9.75 0.71
N GLY A 53 -17.50 8.76 0.04
CA GLY A 53 -16.49 9.00 -1.00
C GLY A 53 -17.03 9.85 -2.15
N ASP A 54 -18.21 9.49 -2.65
CA ASP A 54 -18.80 10.15 -3.82
C ASP A 54 -19.24 11.59 -3.54
N GLN A 55 -19.76 11.85 -2.35
CA GLN A 55 -20.09 13.20 -1.89
C GLN A 55 -18.86 14.09 -1.79
N VAL A 56 -17.71 13.55 -1.33
CA VAL A 56 -16.45 14.29 -1.29
C VAL A 56 -16.02 14.69 -2.71
N TYR A 57 -16.04 13.76 -3.67
CA TYR A 57 -15.68 14.06 -5.06
C TYR A 57 -16.63 15.07 -5.71
N TYR A 58 -17.92 14.89 -5.52
CA TYR A 58 -18.95 15.77 -6.05
C TYR A 58 -18.82 17.20 -5.50
N ARG A 59 -18.71 17.35 -4.18
CA ARG A 59 -18.58 18.68 -3.53
C ARG A 59 -17.25 19.34 -3.87
N ALA A 60 -16.16 18.58 -3.88
CA ALA A 60 -14.83 19.09 -4.23
C ALA A 60 -14.76 19.59 -5.69
N ALA A 61 -15.49 18.95 -6.60
CA ALA A 61 -15.59 19.38 -8.00
C ALA A 61 -16.55 20.57 -8.17
N ARG A 62 -17.68 20.57 -7.46
CA ARG A 62 -18.65 21.67 -7.46
C ARG A 62 -18.05 22.97 -6.91
N ALA A 63 -17.31 22.90 -5.81
CA ALA A 63 -16.67 24.06 -5.18
C ALA A 63 -15.58 24.69 -6.06
N ARG A 64 -14.86 23.88 -6.84
CA ARG A 64 -13.83 24.37 -7.77
C ARG A 64 -14.39 24.89 -9.09
N GLY A 65 -15.64 24.53 -9.41
CA GLY A 65 -16.36 24.99 -10.58
C GLY A 65 -15.85 24.42 -11.91
N ARG A 66 -16.71 24.52 -12.93
CA ARG A 66 -16.45 24.05 -14.30
C ARG A 66 -15.18 24.65 -14.91
N SER A 67 -14.92 25.94 -14.64
CA SER A 67 -13.79 26.69 -15.19
C SER A 67 -12.42 26.24 -14.68
N TRP A 68 -12.30 25.74 -13.45
CA TRP A 68 -11.05 25.15 -12.95
C TRP A 68 -10.70 23.85 -13.70
N LEU A 69 -11.73 23.09 -14.05
CA LEU A 69 -11.62 21.80 -14.72
C LEU A 69 -11.32 21.95 -16.21
N GLU A 70 -11.99 22.89 -16.89
CA GLU A 70 -11.74 23.24 -18.29
C GLU A 70 -10.33 23.82 -18.49
N ARG A 71 -9.84 24.65 -17.56
CA ARG A 71 -8.46 25.18 -17.61
C ARG A 71 -7.37 24.10 -17.50
N ARG A 72 -7.58 23.05 -16.70
CA ARG A 72 -6.59 21.98 -16.47
C ARG A 72 -6.66 20.82 -17.47
N LYS A 73 -7.87 20.47 -17.94
CA LYS A 73 -8.12 19.27 -18.76
C LYS A 73 -8.97 19.52 -20.01
N GLY A 74 -9.50 20.72 -20.22
CA GLY A 74 -10.43 21.06 -21.31
C GLY A 74 -9.86 20.88 -22.72
N LYS A 75 -8.54 20.93 -22.90
CA LYS A 75 -7.89 20.66 -24.21
C LYS A 75 -7.92 19.18 -24.63
N ARG A 76 -8.36 18.25 -23.78
CA ARG A 76 -8.45 16.81 -24.14
C ARG A 76 -9.85 16.50 -24.68
N ALA A 77 -9.97 16.17 -25.96
CA ALA A 77 -11.24 15.84 -26.63
C ALA A 77 -12.10 14.78 -25.89
N LYS A 78 -11.45 13.76 -25.31
CA LYS A 78 -12.13 12.74 -24.49
C LYS A 78 -12.83 13.34 -23.26
N TYR A 79 -12.27 14.39 -22.67
CA TYR A 79 -12.78 15.00 -21.45
C TYR A 79 -14.01 15.87 -21.70
N ALA A 80 -13.97 16.69 -22.74
CA ALA A 80 -15.11 17.48 -23.19
C ALA A 80 -16.32 16.58 -23.54
N LYS A 81 -16.07 15.44 -24.20
CA LYS A 81 -17.11 14.43 -24.50
C LYS A 81 -17.79 13.89 -23.24
N TRP A 82 -17.04 13.56 -22.19
CA TRP A 82 -17.63 13.06 -20.94
C TRP A 82 -18.41 14.14 -20.18
N ILE A 83 -17.97 15.40 -20.21
CA ILE A 83 -18.72 16.52 -19.61
C ILE A 83 -20.04 16.75 -20.33
N ASP A 84 -20.04 16.81 -21.67
CA ASP A 84 -21.28 16.96 -22.47
C ASP A 84 -22.22 15.76 -22.29
N LEU A 85 -21.69 14.54 -22.28
CA LEU A 85 -22.48 13.33 -22.02
C LEU A 85 -23.07 13.33 -20.59
N THR A 86 -22.33 13.82 -19.60
CA THR A 86 -22.80 13.95 -18.21
C THR A 86 -23.89 15.03 -18.10
N ALA A 87 -23.78 16.13 -18.86
CA ALA A 87 -24.80 17.16 -18.91
C ALA A 87 -26.12 16.64 -19.51
N ARG A 88 -26.06 15.78 -20.53
CA ARG A 88 -27.24 15.23 -21.22
C ARG A 88 -27.83 13.98 -20.56
N ARG A 89 -26.98 13.13 -19.96
CA ARG A 89 -27.35 11.78 -19.48
C ARG A 89 -26.80 11.44 -18.08
N GLY A 90 -26.56 12.45 -17.24
CA GLY A 90 -25.90 12.28 -15.93
C GLY A 90 -26.52 11.23 -15.00
N VAL A 91 -27.85 11.10 -15.01
CA VAL A 91 -28.58 10.11 -14.20
C VAL A 91 -28.26 8.67 -14.62
N TRP A 92 -28.37 8.38 -15.93
CA TRP A 92 -28.05 7.06 -16.49
C TRP A 92 -26.56 6.74 -16.37
N LEU A 93 -25.71 7.74 -16.54
CA LEU A 93 -24.27 7.60 -16.37
C LEU A 93 -23.89 7.25 -14.93
N MET A 94 -24.56 7.81 -13.92
CA MET A 94 -24.33 7.43 -12.52
C MET A 94 -24.66 5.96 -12.27
N LEU A 95 -25.82 5.49 -12.76
CA LEU A 95 -26.23 4.09 -12.63
C LEU A 95 -25.24 3.14 -13.32
N ALA A 96 -24.84 3.45 -14.55
CA ALA A 96 -23.91 2.63 -15.32
C ALA A 96 -22.46 2.69 -14.79
N SER A 97 -22.04 3.82 -14.23
CA SER A 97 -20.66 4.03 -13.77
C SER A 97 -20.22 3.07 -12.68
N ARG A 98 -21.18 2.50 -11.92
CA ARG A 98 -20.91 1.58 -10.81
C ARG A 98 -20.37 0.23 -11.27
N TRP A 99 -20.66 -0.16 -12.51
CA TRP A 99 -20.21 -1.42 -13.10
C TRP A 99 -18.88 -1.29 -13.85
N THR A 100 -18.32 -0.08 -13.93
CA THR A 100 -17.14 0.20 -14.75
C THR A 100 -15.98 0.76 -13.93
N PHE A 101 -14.86 0.05 -13.93
CA PHE A 101 -13.65 0.45 -13.20
C PHE A 101 -13.12 1.81 -13.67
N GLY A 102 -12.88 2.72 -12.71
CA GLY A 102 -12.36 4.08 -12.96
C GLY A 102 -13.41 5.15 -13.27
N LEU A 103 -14.60 4.80 -13.75
CA LEU A 103 -15.70 5.76 -13.94
C LEU A 103 -16.33 6.19 -12.60
N ARG A 104 -16.25 5.34 -11.58
CA ARG A 104 -16.77 5.58 -10.22
C ARG A 104 -16.27 6.87 -9.56
N MET A 105 -15.04 7.30 -9.84
CA MET A 105 -14.50 8.57 -9.30
C MET A 105 -14.76 9.75 -10.24
N VAL A 106 -14.78 9.50 -11.55
CA VAL A 106 -14.83 10.54 -12.58
C VAL A 106 -16.25 11.08 -12.74
N ILE A 107 -17.26 10.21 -12.68
CA ILE A 107 -18.66 10.58 -12.91
C ILE A 107 -19.21 11.45 -11.78
N PRO A 108 -19.02 11.13 -10.47
CA PRO A 108 -19.45 12.02 -9.40
C PRO A 108 -18.81 13.40 -9.46
N ALA A 109 -17.50 13.44 -9.76
CA ALA A 109 -16.78 14.68 -9.97
C ALA A 109 -17.30 15.45 -11.20
N ALA A 110 -17.63 14.77 -12.30
CA ALA A 110 -18.19 15.39 -13.49
C ALA A 110 -19.58 15.97 -13.23
N CYS A 111 -20.45 15.26 -12.50
CA CYS A 111 -21.76 15.77 -12.08
C CYS A 111 -21.64 17.02 -11.21
N GLY A 112 -20.66 17.04 -10.28
CA GLY A 112 -20.34 18.21 -9.47
C GLY A 112 -19.85 19.39 -10.30
N ALA A 113 -19.00 19.14 -11.29
CA ALA A 113 -18.45 20.15 -12.19
C ALA A 113 -19.48 20.75 -13.16
N VAL A 114 -20.44 19.94 -13.63
CA VAL A 114 -21.56 20.40 -14.48
C VAL A 114 -22.60 21.17 -13.65
N GLY A 115 -22.55 21.08 -12.32
CA GLY A 115 -23.44 21.83 -11.42
C GLY A 115 -24.76 21.12 -11.11
N MET A 116 -24.88 19.82 -11.37
CA MET A 116 -26.06 19.00 -11.07
C MET A 116 -26.55 19.25 -9.63
N ARG A 117 -27.85 19.44 -9.39
CA ARG A 117 -28.38 19.79 -8.04
C ARG A 117 -27.99 18.73 -6.99
N PRO A 118 -27.56 19.09 -5.77
CA PRO A 118 -27.05 18.13 -4.77
C PRO A 118 -28.07 17.07 -4.36
N VAL A 119 -29.35 17.45 -4.28
CA VAL A 119 -30.44 16.53 -3.92
C VAL A 119 -30.62 15.45 -5.00
N VAL A 120 -30.64 15.86 -6.28
CA VAL A 120 -30.78 14.93 -7.41
C VAL A 120 -29.57 14.01 -7.49
N PHE A 121 -28.36 14.55 -7.31
CA PHE A 121 -27.14 13.75 -7.26
C PHE A 121 -27.23 12.70 -6.15
N THR A 122 -27.56 13.11 -4.92
CA THR A 122 -27.57 12.22 -3.76
C THR A 122 -28.61 11.11 -3.88
N ALA A 123 -29.80 11.42 -4.40
CA ALA A 123 -30.86 10.44 -4.58
C ALA A 123 -30.51 9.40 -5.66
N VAL A 124 -30.00 9.85 -6.81
CA VAL A 124 -29.57 8.94 -7.89
C VAL A 124 -28.37 8.12 -7.47
N ASP A 125 -27.42 8.73 -6.75
CA ASP A 125 -26.24 8.06 -6.22
C ASP A 125 -26.62 6.97 -5.23
N PHE A 126 -27.51 7.28 -4.27
CA PHE A 126 -28.01 6.32 -3.31
C PHE A 126 -28.64 5.11 -4.01
N ALA A 127 -29.52 5.33 -4.99
CA ALA A 127 -30.13 4.24 -5.74
C ALA A 127 -29.08 3.40 -6.49
N ALA A 128 -28.12 4.05 -7.14
CA ALA A 128 -27.05 3.36 -7.88
C ALA A 128 -26.16 2.52 -6.96
N VAL A 129 -25.76 3.09 -5.82
CA VAL A 129 -24.92 2.43 -4.81
C VAL A 129 -25.68 1.29 -4.15
N LEU A 130 -26.97 1.46 -3.84
CA LEU A 130 -27.79 0.43 -3.22
C LEU A 130 -27.98 -0.77 -4.16
N ILE A 131 -28.32 -0.54 -5.42
CA ILE A 131 -28.46 -1.60 -6.43
C ILE A 131 -27.14 -2.39 -6.57
N TRP A 132 -26.03 -1.66 -6.66
CA TRP A 132 -24.70 -2.27 -6.75
C TRP A 132 -24.32 -3.05 -5.49
N ALA A 133 -24.57 -2.49 -4.30
CA ALA A 133 -24.23 -3.11 -3.02
C ALA A 133 -25.07 -4.36 -2.75
N LEU A 134 -26.36 -4.34 -3.13
CA LEU A 134 -27.23 -5.52 -3.08
C LEU A 134 -26.75 -6.59 -4.06
N ALA A 135 -26.46 -6.23 -5.31
CA ALA A 135 -26.04 -7.18 -6.33
C ALA A 135 -24.74 -7.90 -5.92
N LEU A 136 -23.70 -7.16 -5.52
CA LEU A 136 -22.43 -7.76 -5.10
C LEU A 136 -22.51 -8.37 -3.70
N GLY A 137 -23.25 -7.78 -2.77
CA GLY A 137 -23.42 -8.32 -1.43
C GLY A 137 -24.13 -9.68 -1.44
N LEU A 138 -25.24 -9.79 -2.18
CA LEU A 138 -25.95 -11.06 -2.36
C LEU A 138 -25.09 -12.06 -3.14
N ALA A 139 -24.43 -11.62 -4.21
CA ALA A 139 -23.53 -12.48 -4.97
C ALA A 139 -22.42 -13.05 -4.07
N GLY A 140 -21.74 -12.23 -3.26
CA GLY A 140 -20.70 -12.66 -2.34
C GLY A 140 -21.21 -13.57 -1.22
N TYR A 141 -22.41 -13.30 -0.71
CA TYR A 141 -23.04 -14.12 0.33
C TYR A 141 -23.42 -15.51 -0.17
N TYR A 142 -24.09 -15.61 -1.33
CA TYR A 142 -24.52 -16.91 -1.88
C TYR A 142 -23.40 -17.67 -2.57
N SER A 143 -22.45 -16.98 -3.22
CA SER A 143 -21.27 -17.63 -3.78
C SER A 143 -20.31 -18.13 -2.70
N GLY A 144 -20.41 -17.64 -1.46
CA GLY A 144 -19.65 -18.15 -0.33
C GLY A 144 -19.80 -19.66 -0.13
N ALA A 145 -21.01 -20.20 -0.28
CA ALA A 145 -21.27 -21.64 -0.18
C ALA A 145 -20.62 -22.45 -1.32
N ALA A 146 -20.58 -21.89 -2.53
CA ALA A 146 -19.96 -22.51 -3.70
C ALA A 146 -18.43 -22.47 -3.60
N VAL A 147 -17.89 -21.36 -3.13
CA VAL A 147 -16.45 -21.16 -2.89
C VAL A 147 -15.97 -22.03 -1.73
N GLU A 148 -16.76 -22.22 -0.68
CA GLU A 148 -16.42 -23.09 0.46
C GLU A 148 -16.37 -24.57 0.08
N ARG A 149 -17.25 -25.04 -0.82
CA ARG A 149 -17.22 -26.42 -1.36
C ARG A 149 -15.98 -26.71 -2.23
N HIS A 150 -15.45 -25.69 -2.90
CA HIS A 150 -14.26 -25.82 -3.75
C HIS A 150 -13.00 -25.23 -3.12
N LEU A 151 -13.02 -24.82 -1.85
CA LEU A 151 -11.95 -24.06 -1.21
C LEU A 151 -10.61 -24.81 -1.18
N HIS A 152 -10.63 -26.14 -1.14
CA HIS A 152 -9.42 -26.97 -1.24
C HIS A 152 -8.81 -26.99 -2.65
N GLN A 153 -9.61 -26.86 -3.72
CA GLN A 153 -9.13 -26.72 -5.10
C GLN A 153 -8.82 -25.26 -5.47
N ILE A 154 -9.57 -24.30 -4.91
CA ILE A 154 -9.43 -22.85 -5.17
C ILE A 154 -8.13 -22.27 -4.58
N GLN A 155 -7.52 -22.91 -3.58
CA GLN A 155 -6.19 -22.49 -3.12
C GLN A 155 -5.10 -22.62 -4.20
N HIS A 156 -5.27 -23.54 -5.16
CA HIS A 156 -4.41 -23.62 -6.35
C HIS A 156 -4.97 -22.80 -7.52
N VAL A 157 -6.29 -22.81 -7.75
CA VAL A 157 -6.91 -22.06 -8.87
C VAL A 157 -6.87 -20.55 -8.67
N GLY A 158 -6.94 -20.04 -7.44
CA GLY A 158 -6.85 -18.60 -7.15
C GLY A 158 -5.51 -17.98 -7.56
N VAL A 159 -4.42 -18.76 -7.45
CA VAL A 159 -3.09 -18.37 -7.93
C VAL A 159 -3.06 -18.36 -9.46
N TRP A 160 -3.67 -19.35 -10.13
CA TRP A 160 -3.77 -19.39 -11.59
C TRP A 160 -4.68 -18.31 -12.17
N VAL A 161 -5.77 -17.95 -11.50
CA VAL A 161 -6.66 -16.85 -11.89
C VAL A 161 -5.97 -15.51 -11.69
N LEU A 162 -5.28 -15.32 -10.56
CA LEU A 162 -4.46 -14.13 -10.34
C LEU A 162 -3.34 -14.04 -11.39
N ALA A 163 -2.62 -15.14 -11.65
CA ALA A 163 -1.59 -15.24 -12.68
C ALA A 163 -2.15 -14.95 -14.07
N ALA A 164 -3.35 -15.44 -14.40
CA ALA A 164 -4.02 -15.14 -15.67
C ALA A 164 -4.44 -13.67 -15.78
N VAL A 165 -4.88 -13.05 -14.69
CA VAL A 165 -5.19 -11.60 -14.62
C VAL A 165 -3.91 -10.76 -14.72
N VAL A 166 -2.83 -11.16 -14.05
CA VAL A 166 -1.49 -10.57 -14.18
C VAL A 166 -1.05 -10.60 -15.64
N LEU A 167 -1.13 -11.79 -16.27
CA LEU A 167 -0.71 -12.03 -17.65
C LEU A 167 -1.56 -11.25 -18.64
N SER A 168 -2.88 -11.21 -18.46
CA SER A 168 -3.79 -10.49 -19.37
C SER A 168 -3.66 -8.98 -19.21
N VAL A 169 -3.48 -8.45 -18.00
CA VAL A 169 -3.17 -7.03 -17.78
C VAL A 169 -1.81 -6.67 -18.35
N ALA A 170 -0.80 -7.51 -18.15
CA ALA A 170 0.54 -7.33 -18.71
C ALA A 170 0.54 -7.43 -20.24
N ALA A 171 -0.25 -8.34 -20.82
CA ALA A 171 -0.45 -8.47 -22.26
C ALA A 171 -1.19 -7.27 -22.85
N VAL A 172 -2.22 -6.74 -22.17
CA VAL A 172 -2.93 -5.53 -22.62
C VAL A 172 -2.03 -4.29 -22.48
N PHE A 173 -1.20 -4.19 -21.44
CA PHE A 173 -0.25 -3.09 -21.28
C PHE A 173 0.90 -3.18 -22.28
N GLY A 174 1.40 -4.39 -22.54
CA GLY A 174 2.36 -4.71 -23.59
C GLY A 174 1.81 -4.38 -24.97
N ALA A 175 0.61 -4.86 -25.31
CA ALA A 175 -0.07 -4.59 -26.57
C ALA A 175 -0.38 -3.10 -26.76
N ARG A 176 -0.81 -2.38 -25.71
CA ARG A 176 -1.03 -0.92 -25.78
C ARG A 176 0.26 -0.12 -25.92
N ARG A 177 1.40 -0.68 -25.50
CA ARG A 177 2.74 -0.11 -25.70
C ARG A 177 3.24 -0.41 -27.12
N MET A 178 3.03 -1.62 -27.61
CA MET A 178 3.31 -2.06 -28.98
C MET A 178 2.44 -1.34 -30.03
N GLN A 179 1.23 -0.92 -29.69
CA GLN A 179 0.39 -0.09 -30.57
C GLN A 179 0.86 1.38 -30.64
N ARG A 180 1.69 1.84 -29.69
CA ARG A 180 2.29 3.19 -29.71
C ARG A 180 3.64 3.23 -30.41
N GLU A 181 4.31 2.09 -30.52
CA GLU A 181 5.57 1.92 -31.23
C GLU A 181 5.38 0.76 -32.21
N GLY A 182 4.95 1.05 -33.44
CA GLY A 182 4.65 0.06 -34.49
C GLY A 182 5.86 -0.77 -34.93
N ARG A 183 6.40 -1.61 -34.05
CA ARG A 183 7.48 -2.57 -34.27
C ARG A 183 7.20 -3.82 -33.44
N VAL A 184 6.39 -4.71 -34.00
CA VAL A 184 6.05 -6.02 -33.39
C VAL A 184 7.10 -7.10 -33.73
N ARG A 185 8.20 -6.76 -34.43
CA ARG A 185 9.20 -7.74 -34.88
C ARG A 185 10.46 -7.86 -34.02
N GLU A 186 10.61 -7.08 -32.96
CA GLU A 186 11.77 -7.18 -32.06
C GLU A 186 11.29 -7.12 -30.60
N LEU A 187 10.68 -8.20 -30.11
CA LEU A 187 10.57 -8.44 -28.66
C LEU A 187 11.98 -8.72 -28.12
N GLY A 188 12.74 -7.65 -27.89
CA GLY A 188 14.09 -7.73 -27.33
C GLY A 188 14.05 -7.99 -25.82
N TRP A 189 15.16 -8.51 -25.28
CA TRP A 189 15.38 -8.69 -23.84
C TRP A 189 15.05 -7.43 -23.00
N SER A 190 15.12 -6.23 -23.60
CA SER A 190 14.71 -4.95 -23.03
C SER A 190 13.26 -4.91 -22.52
N ASP A 191 12.33 -5.60 -23.17
CA ASP A 191 10.90 -5.58 -22.84
C ASP A 191 10.59 -6.50 -21.65
N LEU A 192 11.25 -7.66 -21.57
CA LEU A 192 11.16 -8.58 -20.43
C LEU A 192 11.55 -7.86 -19.12
N HIS A 193 12.64 -7.08 -19.15
CA HIS A 193 13.10 -6.31 -17.99
C HIS A 193 12.12 -5.20 -17.58
N ALA A 194 11.31 -4.67 -18.50
CA ALA A 194 10.31 -3.64 -18.20
C ALA A 194 9.10 -4.20 -17.44
N MET A 195 8.86 -5.52 -17.52
CA MET A 195 7.77 -6.20 -16.84
C MET A 195 8.12 -6.59 -15.40
N VAL A 196 9.41 -6.76 -15.07
CA VAL A 196 9.85 -7.21 -13.74
C VAL A 196 9.35 -6.35 -12.57
N PRO A 197 9.40 -5.00 -12.62
CA PRO A 197 8.83 -4.16 -11.58
C PRO A 197 7.34 -4.44 -11.33
N PHE A 198 6.58 -4.69 -12.40
CA PHE A 198 5.15 -5.00 -12.30
C PHE A 198 4.92 -6.36 -11.63
N VAL A 199 5.66 -7.38 -12.04
CA VAL A 199 5.62 -8.72 -11.41
C VAL A 199 5.96 -8.63 -9.91
N ILE A 200 6.98 -7.85 -9.55
CA ILE A 200 7.36 -7.60 -8.15
C ILE A 200 6.22 -6.92 -7.38
N GLY A 201 5.53 -5.94 -7.97
CA GLY A 201 4.38 -5.30 -7.35
C GLY A 201 3.21 -6.26 -7.13
N MET A 202 2.96 -7.16 -8.08
CA MET A 202 1.90 -8.16 -7.98
C MET A 202 2.16 -9.18 -6.87
N ILE A 203 3.41 -9.59 -6.69
CA ILE A 203 3.83 -10.40 -5.55
C ILE A 203 3.63 -9.64 -4.24
N GLY A 204 3.94 -8.34 -4.22
CA GLY A 204 3.68 -7.54 -3.04
C GLY A 204 2.20 -7.46 -2.64
N VAL A 205 1.29 -7.41 -3.62
CA VAL A 205 -0.17 -7.50 -3.38
C VAL A 205 -0.52 -8.88 -2.81
N PHE A 206 0.03 -9.94 -3.38
CA PHE A 206 -0.22 -11.30 -2.91
C PHE A 206 0.28 -11.51 -1.48
N ASP A 207 1.47 -11.02 -1.14
CA ASP A 207 2.04 -11.10 0.21
C ASP A 207 1.14 -10.42 1.24
N ILE A 208 0.61 -9.23 0.90
CA ILE A 208 -0.36 -8.50 1.74
C ILE A 208 -1.64 -9.31 1.89
N PHE A 209 -2.17 -9.83 0.78
CA PHE A 209 -3.40 -10.61 0.79
C PHE A 209 -3.26 -11.88 1.63
N SER A 210 -2.16 -12.60 1.46
CA SER A 210 -1.82 -13.81 2.22
C SER A 210 -1.57 -13.51 3.70
N ALA A 211 -0.96 -12.36 4.03
CA ALA A 211 -0.79 -11.92 5.41
C ALA A 211 -2.13 -11.59 6.10
N LEU A 212 -3.08 -11.02 5.37
CA LEU A 212 -4.39 -10.62 5.87
C LEU A 212 -5.40 -11.78 5.94
N TRP A 213 -5.17 -12.89 5.22
CA TRP A 213 -6.09 -14.04 5.16
C TRP A 213 -5.70 -15.14 6.17
N PRO A 214 -6.47 -15.38 7.25
CA PRO A 214 -6.16 -16.43 8.21
C PRO A 214 -6.52 -17.83 7.67
N ARG A 215 -5.52 -18.63 7.26
CA ARG A 215 -5.68 -20.08 7.05
C ARG A 215 -5.75 -20.82 8.39
N ARG A 216 -6.69 -21.78 8.52
CA ARG A 216 -6.92 -22.59 9.73
C ARG A 216 -5.64 -23.33 10.15
N ALA A 217 -5.30 -23.24 11.44
CA ALA A 217 -4.15 -23.92 12.07
C ALA A 217 -4.28 -25.46 12.15
N ALA A 218 -5.46 -26.02 11.82
CA ALA A 218 -5.74 -27.45 11.90
C ALA A 218 -4.98 -28.32 10.87
N ALA A 219 -4.33 -27.71 9.87
CA ALA A 219 -3.55 -28.43 8.84
C ALA A 219 -2.08 -28.70 9.24
N MET A 220 -1.65 -28.33 10.45
CA MET A 220 -0.23 -28.31 10.85
C MET A 220 0.06 -29.03 12.18
N ALA A 221 -0.79 -29.97 12.61
CA ALA A 221 -0.52 -30.76 13.82
C ALA A 221 0.66 -31.73 13.65
N SER A 222 0.89 -32.23 12.43
CA SER A 222 1.93 -33.22 12.10
C SER A 222 3.32 -32.63 11.80
N PHE A 223 3.42 -31.30 11.60
CA PHE A 223 4.71 -30.63 11.30
C PHE A 223 5.35 -29.97 12.54
N ALA A 224 4.60 -29.81 13.63
CA ALA A 224 5.09 -29.21 14.87
C ALA A 224 6.01 -30.15 15.70
N GLU A 225 6.00 -31.45 15.41
CA GLU A 225 6.84 -32.43 16.11
C GLU A 225 8.32 -32.41 15.68
N TRP A 226 8.65 -31.84 14.51
CA TRP A 226 10.00 -31.95 13.92
C TRP A 226 10.85 -30.67 13.99
N VAL A 227 10.28 -29.51 14.34
CA VAL A 227 11.01 -28.23 14.35
C VAL A 227 10.76 -27.47 15.67
N PRO A 228 11.72 -27.47 16.62
CA PRO A 228 11.59 -26.81 17.92
C PRO A 228 12.00 -25.34 17.84
N LEU A 229 11.35 -24.56 16.96
CA LEU A 229 11.50 -23.11 16.91
C LEU A 229 10.12 -22.47 16.94
N ASP A 230 9.73 -21.97 18.12
CA ASP A 230 8.47 -21.29 18.37
C ASP A 230 8.48 -19.87 17.73
N VAL A 231 8.36 -19.82 16.40
CA VAL A 231 8.21 -18.59 15.60
C VAL A 231 6.81 -18.59 14.97
N SER A 232 5.78 -18.78 15.78
CA SER A 232 4.41 -19.00 15.31
C SER A 232 3.60 -17.71 15.01
N SER A 233 4.19 -16.51 15.07
CA SER A 233 3.49 -15.25 14.75
C SER A 233 4.25 -14.22 13.89
N GLY A 234 5.57 -14.38 13.68
CA GLY A 234 6.40 -13.40 12.96
C GLY A 234 6.21 -13.38 11.43
N SER A 235 5.90 -14.53 10.82
CA SER A 235 5.82 -14.69 9.35
C SER A 235 4.78 -13.78 8.67
N ARG A 236 3.61 -13.55 9.30
CA ARG A 236 2.55 -12.69 8.71
C ARG A 236 2.94 -11.22 8.64
N LEU A 237 3.63 -10.71 9.66
CA LEU A 237 4.08 -9.32 9.68
C LEU A 237 5.20 -9.12 8.65
N VAL A 238 6.12 -10.08 8.55
CA VAL A 238 7.19 -10.05 7.54
C VAL A 238 6.60 -10.05 6.14
N MET A 239 5.63 -10.92 5.82
CA MET A 239 4.94 -10.89 4.52
C MET A 239 4.19 -9.58 4.28
N LEU A 240 3.46 -9.04 5.26
CA LEU A 240 2.74 -7.76 5.11
C LEU A 240 3.70 -6.60 4.80
N PHE A 241 4.80 -6.49 5.56
CA PHE A 241 5.78 -5.42 5.38
C PHE A 241 6.63 -5.61 4.12
N ALA A 242 7.01 -6.85 3.79
CA ALA A 242 7.68 -7.16 2.53
C ALA A 242 6.76 -6.82 1.36
N GLY A 243 5.49 -7.20 1.41
CA GLY A 243 4.53 -6.93 0.35
C GLY A 243 4.25 -5.44 0.14
N LEU A 244 4.06 -4.69 1.23
CA LEU A 244 3.94 -3.22 1.18
C LEU A 244 5.21 -2.56 0.64
N ALA A 245 6.39 -3.05 1.04
CA ALA A 245 7.66 -2.56 0.52
C ALA A 245 7.78 -2.81 -0.99
N LEU A 246 7.47 -4.01 -1.47
CA LEU A 246 7.51 -4.40 -2.88
C LEU A 246 6.55 -3.58 -3.75
N LEU A 247 5.30 -3.43 -3.30
CA LEU A 247 4.30 -2.58 -3.97
C LEU A 247 4.79 -1.14 -4.13
N GLN A 248 5.38 -0.59 -3.07
CA GLN A 248 5.80 0.80 -3.04
C GLN A 248 7.07 1.05 -3.88
N VAL A 249 8.01 0.11 -3.93
CA VAL A 249 9.24 0.24 -4.74
C VAL A 249 9.04 -0.08 -6.21
N THR A 250 7.97 -0.77 -6.58
CA THR A 250 7.61 -1.12 -7.97
C THR A 250 7.80 0.03 -8.94
N ARG A 251 7.27 1.23 -8.61
CA ARG A 251 7.37 2.40 -9.48
C ARG A 251 8.80 2.94 -9.62
N ASN A 252 9.63 2.78 -8.60
CA ASN A 252 11.03 3.22 -8.61
C ASN A 252 11.97 2.18 -9.23
N LEU A 253 11.64 0.90 -9.12
CA LEU A 253 12.29 -0.18 -9.86
C LEU A 253 12.12 0.04 -11.37
N ALA A 254 10.92 0.43 -11.80
CA ALA A 254 10.66 0.82 -13.20
C ALA A 254 11.50 2.03 -13.65
N ARG A 255 11.95 2.87 -12.70
CA ARG A 255 12.85 4.01 -12.92
C ARG A 255 14.33 3.67 -12.69
N ARG A 256 14.66 2.39 -12.46
CA ARG A 256 16.02 1.87 -12.29
C ARG A 256 16.80 2.50 -11.13
N LYS A 257 16.11 2.85 -10.04
CA LYS A 257 16.73 3.45 -8.84
C LYS A 257 17.47 2.42 -7.98
N GLU A 258 18.65 2.79 -7.49
CA GLU A 258 19.50 1.90 -6.67
C GLU A 258 18.89 1.56 -5.30
N LEU A 259 18.32 2.55 -4.60
CA LEU A 259 17.64 2.30 -3.32
C LEU A 259 16.42 1.38 -3.48
N ALA A 260 15.70 1.50 -4.59
CA ALA A 260 14.54 0.65 -4.85
C ALA A 260 14.96 -0.81 -5.06
N TRP A 261 16.11 -1.02 -5.70
CA TRP A 261 16.71 -2.34 -5.85
C TRP A 261 17.10 -2.94 -4.49
N TRP A 262 17.80 -2.18 -3.63
CA TRP A 262 18.14 -2.65 -2.28
C TRP A 262 16.91 -3.03 -1.45
N VAL A 263 15.88 -2.17 -1.43
CA VAL A 263 14.64 -2.44 -0.69
C VAL A 263 13.88 -3.63 -1.26
N ALA A 264 13.79 -3.77 -2.58
CA ALA A 264 13.15 -4.94 -3.21
C ALA A 264 13.92 -6.24 -2.91
N THR A 265 15.25 -6.19 -2.95
CA THR A 265 16.12 -7.35 -2.70
C THR A 265 15.99 -7.81 -1.24
N LEU A 266 16.02 -6.86 -0.30
CA LEU A 266 15.81 -7.16 1.12
C LEU A 266 14.40 -7.69 1.39
N ALA A 267 13.37 -7.08 0.81
CA ALA A 267 11.99 -7.53 0.98
C ALA A 267 11.75 -8.93 0.38
N LEU A 268 12.29 -9.23 -0.81
CA LEU A 268 12.23 -10.56 -1.41
C LEU A 268 13.01 -11.60 -0.61
N ALA A 269 14.21 -11.25 -0.09
CA ALA A 269 14.99 -12.14 0.74
C ALA A 269 14.29 -12.45 2.07
N LEU A 270 13.66 -11.45 2.69
CA LEU A 270 12.85 -11.62 3.90
C LEU A 270 11.60 -12.45 3.63
N ALA A 271 10.92 -12.24 2.49
CA ALA A 271 9.76 -13.03 2.09
C ALA A 271 10.13 -14.52 1.90
N VAL A 272 11.15 -14.80 1.06
CA VAL A 272 11.67 -16.16 0.83
C VAL A 272 12.11 -16.81 2.14
N GLY A 273 12.89 -16.10 2.97
CA GLY A 273 13.32 -16.63 4.27
C GLY A 273 12.14 -16.94 5.19
N SER A 274 11.15 -16.05 5.24
CA SER A 274 9.97 -16.25 6.10
C SER A 274 9.10 -17.44 5.69
N GLU A 275 9.11 -17.82 4.41
CA GLU A 275 8.36 -18.96 3.88
C GLU A 275 9.13 -20.27 3.96
N VAL A 276 10.44 -20.22 3.70
CA VAL A 276 11.34 -21.39 3.79
C VAL A 276 11.49 -21.86 5.23
N PHE A 277 11.67 -20.94 6.17
CA PHE A 277 11.86 -21.25 7.60
C PHE A 277 10.56 -21.16 8.40
N GLY A 278 9.46 -20.75 7.78
CA GLY A 278 8.16 -20.62 8.44
C GLY A 278 7.36 -21.92 8.41
N PRO A 279 6.36 -22.08 9.30
CA PRO A 279 5.43 -23.21 9.29
C PRO A 279 4.44 -23.18 8.10
N ARG A 280 4.70 -22.37 7.07
CA ARG A 280 3.82 -22.13 5.92
C ARG A 280 4.64 -22.26 4.63
N PHE A 281 5.01 -23.48 4.29
CA PHE A 281 5.75 -23.74 3.06
C PHE A 281 4.79 -23.70 1.86
N ASP A 282 4.88 -22.64 1.05
CA ASP A 282 4.21 -22.53 -0.24
C ASP A 282 5.26 -22.59 -1.36
N LEU A 283 5.45 -23.80 -1.90
CA LEU A 283 6.49 -24.09 -2.89
C LEU A 283 6.42 -23.15 -4.10
N GLN A 284 5.21 -22.80 -4.56
CA GLN A 284 5.03 -21.98 -5.75
C GLN A 284 5.45 -20.54 -5.51
N HIS A 285 5.06 -19.98 -4.36
CA HIS A 285 5.38 -18.58 -4.03
C HIS A 285 6.86 -18.38 -3.74
N THR A 286 7.46 -19.31 -3.00
CA THR A 286 8.89 -19.30 -2.70
C THR A 286 9.75 -19.43 -3.96
N ILE A 287 9.36 -20.26 -4.94
CA ILE A 287 10.06 -20.36 -6.23
C ILE A 287 9.98 -19.04 -7.00
N VAL A 288 8.80 -18.42 -7.09
CA VAL A 288 8.62 -17.17 -7.84
C VAL A 288 9.38 -16.01 -7.18
N ALA A 289 9.29 -15.87 -5.86
CA ALA A 289 10.04 -14.86 -5.11
C ALA A 289 11.55 -15.10 -5.20
N GLY A 290 11.99 -16.36 -5.15
CA GLY A 290 13.39 -16.76 -5.32
C GLY A 290 13.95 -16.45 -6.71
N LEU A 291 13.18 -16.72 -7.78
CA LEU A 291 13.57 -16.38 -9.16
C LEU A 291 13.72 -14.86 -9.36
N LEU A 292 12.84 -14.06 -8.75
CA LEU A 292 12.92 -12.60 -8.82
C LEU A 292 14.07 -12.04 -7.97
N LEU A 293 14.35 -12.66 -6.83
CA LEU A 293 15.51 -12.34 -6.02
C LEU A 293 16.80 -12.62 -6.80
N LEU A 294 16.90 -13.79 -7.45
CA LEU A 294 18.02 -14.14 -8.31
C LEU A 294 18.16 -13.15 -9.48
N TYR A 295 17.06 -12.79 -10.12
CA TYR A 295 17.04 -11.77 -11.17
C TYR A 295 17.55 -10.41 -10.63
N MET A 296 17.13 -9.98 -9.44
CA MET A 296 17.61 -8.74 -8.83
C MET A 296 19.13 -8.79 -8.63
N LEU A 297 19.68 -9.91 -8.15
CA LEU A 297 21.11 -10.07 -7.92
C LEU A 297 21.92 -10.05 -9.23
N ILE A 298 21.47 -10.79 -10.25
CA ILE A 298 22.13 -10.85 -11.57
C ILE A 298 22.14 -9.48 -12.25
N PHE A 299 21.01 -8.78 -12.24
CA PHE A 299 20.84 -7.51 -12.97
C PHE A 299 21.10 -6.25 -12.11
N ARG A 300 21.86 -6.37 -11.00
CA ARG A 300 22.24 -5.26 -10.11
C ARG A 300 22.75 -4.04 -10.86
N ARG A 301 23.63 -4.23 -11.85
CA ARG A 301 24.29 -3.13 -12.60
C ARG A 301 23.32 -2.23 -13.37
N ARG A 302 22.06 -2.65 -13.55
CA ARG A 302 21.04 -1.89 -14.28
C ARG A 302 20.35 -0.83 -13.41
N PHE A 303 20.50 -0.91 -12.09
CA PHE A 303 19.84 -0.04 -11.11
C PHE A 303 20.80 1.04 -10.56
N SER A 304 21.42 1.82 -11.44
CA SER A 304 22.40 2.85 -11.07
C SER A 304 21.83 4.24 -10.82
N ALA A 305 20.51 4.45 -10.96
CA ALA A 305 19.94 5.78 -10.79
C ALA A 305 19.91 6.19 -9.30
N GLN A 306 20.65 7.24 -8.96
CA GLN A 306 20.75 7.75 -7.60
C GLN A 306 19.41 8.30 -7.09
N SER A 307 19.13 8.08 -5.81
CA SER A 307 17.95 8.60 -5.11
C SER A 307 18.35 9.75 -4.18
N ASP A 308 17.42 10.64 -3.86
CA ASP A 308 17.72 11.88 -3.12
C ASP A 308 18.30 11.60 -1.71
N PRO A 309 19.58 11.89 -1.45
CA PRO A 309 20.31 11.43 -0.26
C PRO A 309 19.89 12.15 1.04
N ALA A 310 19.37 13.37 0.94
CA ALA A 310 19.04 14.18 2.11
C ALA A 310 17.88 13.60 2.94
N THR A 311 16.91 12.98 2.27
CA THR A 311 15.73 12.43 2.93
C THR A 311 16.03 11.05 3.56
N LEU A 312 16.93 10.27 2.94
CA LEU A 312 17.41 9.01 3.50
C LEU A 312 18.20 9.25 4.80
N ARG A 313 19.09 10.25 4.82
CA ARG A 313 19.85 10.62 6.02
C ARG A 313 18.93 10.98 7.19
N ARG A 314 17.84 11.71 6.92
CA ARG A 314 16.83 12.04 7.94
C ARG A 314 16.12 10.80 8.46
N ALA A 315 15.73 9.86 7.59
CA ALA A 315 15.11 8.61 8.04
C ALA A 315 16.06 7.76 8.91
N LEU A 316 17.33 7.67 8.51
CA LEU A 316 18.36 6.87 9.19
C LEU A 316 18.75 7.44 10.56
N VAL A 317 18.67 8.77 10.72
CA VAL A 317 18.85 9.44 12.02
C VAL A 317 17.57 9.39 12.87
N MET A 318 16.39 9.54 12.27
CA MET A 318 15.13 9.58 13.02
C MET A 318 14.68 8.21 13.54
N ALA A 319 15.01 7.11 12.83
CA ALA A 319 14.67 5.76 13.27
C ALA A 319 15.23 5.39 14.65
N PRO A 320 16.55 5.52 14.93
CA PRO A 320 17.09 5.24 16.25
C PRO A 320 16.59 6.23 17.32
N VAL A 321 16.40 7.52 16.98
CA VAL A 321 15.87 8.52 17.92
C VAL A 321 14.45 8.17 18.38
N LEU A 322 13.57 7.84 17.43
CA LEU A 322 12.19 7.44 17.74
C LEU A 322 12.15 6.10 18.49
N GLY A 323 12.99 5.14 18.10
CA GLY A 323 13.13 3.88 18.81
C GLY A 323 13.56 4.09 20.26
N LEU A 324 14.57 4.93 20.50
CA LEU A 324 15.04 5.25 21.85
C LEU A 324 13.96 5.97 22.67
N ALA A 325 13.21 6.89 22.06
CA ALA A 325 12.12 7.60 22.73
C ALA A 325 10.98 6.64 23.14
N ILE A 326 10.61 5.70 22.28
CA ILE A 326 9.60 4.67 22.59
C ILE A 326 10.09 3.75 23.70
N VAL A 327 11.34 3.31 23.65
CA VAL A 327 11.93 2.47 24.69
C VAL A 327 11.99 3.21 26.03
N ALA A 328 12.37 4.48 26.03
CA ALA A 328 12.39 5.32 27.24
C ALA A 328 10.98 5.52 27.83
N TYR A 329 9.99 5.79 26.98
CA TYR A 329 8.59 5.89 27.36
C TYR A 329 8.05 4.56 27.93
N GLY A 330 8.32 3.45 27.24
CA GLY A 330 7.96 2.10 27.67
C GLY A 330 8.59 1.74 29.02
N TYR A 331 9.90 1.97 29.16
CA TYR A 331 10.65 1.72 30.38
C TYR A 331 10.12 2.53 31.55
N GLN A 332 9.88 3.84 31.36
CA GLN A 332 9.36 4.68 32.44
C GLN A 332 7.93 4.33 32.82
N GLY A 333 7.06 4.05 31.85
CA GLY A 333 5.70 3.64 32.16
C GLY A 333 5.63 2.29 32.89
N LEU A 334 6.46 1.31 32.49
CA LEU A 334 6.59 0.04 33.21
C LEU A 334 7.20 0.21 34.61
N ARG A 335 8.04 1.23 34.83
CA ARG A 335 8.59 1.55 36.15
C ARG A 335 7.57 2.20 37.07
N VAL A 336 6.76 3.11 36.56
CA VAL A 336 5.74 3.85 37.34
C VAL A 336 4.51 2.97 37.63
N LEU A 337 4.10 2.13 36.68
CA LEU A 337 2.91 1.29 36.78
C LEU A 337 3.22 -0.14 37.26
N ASP A 338 4.38 -0.36 37.84
CA ASP A 338 4.90 -1.69 38.21
C ASP A 338 3.90 -2.49 39.05
N ALA A 339 3.25 -1.84 40.02
CA ALA A 339 2.24 -2.45 40.90
C ALA A 339 0.97 -2.93 40.17
N HIS A 340 0.71 -2.42 38.96
CA HIS A 340 -0.46 -2.75 38.15
C HIS A 340 -0.19 -3.87 37.13
N PHE A 341 0.99 -4.50 37.18
CA PHE A 341 1.40 -5.55 36.27
C PHE A 341 1.66 -6.87 36.98
N LEU A 342 1.20 -7.96 36.36
CA LEU A 342 1.52 -9.33 36.76
C LEU A 342 2.71 -9.79 35.91
N TRP A 343 3.86 -9.90 36.57
CA TRP A 343 5.09 -10.33 35.93
C TRP A 343 5.16 -11.87 35.83
N PRO A 344 5.76 -12.43 34.77
CA PRO A 344 5.89 -13.88 34.60
C PRO A 344 6.66 -14.55 35.76
N PRO A 345 6.29 -15.77 36.19
CA PRO A 345 7.03 -16.50 37.22
C PRO A 345 8.50 -16.69 36.81
N GLY A 346 9.44 -16.34 37.69
CA GLY A 346 10.89 -16.33 37.43
C GLY A 346 11.49 -14.94 37.14
N SER A 347 10.66 -13.90 36.98
CA SER A 347 11.13 -12.50 36.84
C SER A 347 11.35 -11.76 38.16
N GLN A 348 10.98 -12.39 39.29
CA GLN A 348 11.30 -11.93 40.64
C GLN A 348 12.27 -12.90 41.34
N PRO A 349 13.58 -12.59 41.38
CA PRO A 349 14.45 -12.99 42.47
C PRO A 349 14.42 -11.94 43.61
N PRO A 350 14.75 -12.31 44.86
CA PRO A 350 14.72 -11.39 45.99
C PRO A 350 15.89 -10.38 45.91
N GLY A 351 15.60 -9.08 45.91
CA GLY A 351 16.54 -8.05 46.39
C GLY A 351 17.45 -7.31 45.40
N MET A 352 17.27 -7.39 44.07
CA MET A 352 18.11 -6.67 43.11
C MET A 352 17.33 -5.82 42.10
N ASP A 353 17.35 -4.49 42.29
CA ASP A 353 16.78 -3.50 41.38
C ASP A 353 17.31 -3.62 39.94
N HIS A 354 18.56 -4.07 39.76
CA HIS A 354 19.21 -4.19 38.44
C HIS A 354 18.54 -5.22 37.53
N VAL A 355 18.11 -6.37 38.07
CA VAL A 355 17.44 -7.42 37.29
C VAL A 355 16.10 -6.89 36.76
N MET A 356 15.36 -6.14 37.58
CA MET A 356 14.09 -5.56 37.17
C MET A 356 14.27 -4.42 36.15
N LYS A 357 15.43 -3.74 36.11
CA LYS A 357 15.74 -2.77 35.05
C LYS A 357 15.91 -3.46 33.69
N GLU A 358 16.63 -4.59 33.64
CA GLU A 358 16.82 -5.35 32.41
C GLU A 358 15.52 -5.97 31.90
N VAL A 359 14.71 -6.55 32.80
CA VAL A 359 13.42 -7.15 32.45
C VAL A 359 12.48 -6.08 31.87
N ARG A 360 12.38 -4.90 32.51
CA ARG A 360 11.58 -3.76 32.01
C ARG A 360 12.09 -3.23 30.67
N LEU A 361 13.40 -3.14 30.50
CA LEU A 361 14.00 -2.67 29.24
C LEU A 361 13.71 -3.64 28.10
N ARG A 362 13.92 -4.94 28.32
CA ARG A 362 13.59 -5.99 27.34
C ARG A 362 12.13 -5.92 26.95
N GLU A 363 11.24 -5.74 27.91
CA GLU A 363 9.80 -5.68 27.66
C GLU A 363 9.37 -4.41 26.91
N ALA A 364 9.95 -3.24 27.25
CA ALA A 364 9.73 -2.00 26.53
C ALA A 364 10.18 -2.08 25.06
N ILE A 365 11.32 -2.74 24.79
CA ILE A 365 11.79 -3.00 23.43
C ILE A 365 10.83 -4.00 22.73
N ARG A 366 10.41 -5.06 23.41
CA ARG A 366 9.53 -6.10 22.86
C ARG A 366 8.16 -5.57 22.43
N ASP A 367 7.51 -4.81 23.29
CA ASP A 367 6.14 -4.30 23.07
C ASP A 367 6.14 -3.00 22.25
N GLY A 368 7.10 -2.09 22.51
CA GLY A 368 7.19 -0.81 21.82
C GLY A 368 7.83 -0.88 20.43
N VAL A 369 8.89 -1.67 20.26
CA VAL A 369 9.71 -1.70 19.03
C VAL A 369 9.50 -2.98 18.20
N LEU A 370 9.57 -4.16 18.82
CA LEU A 370 9.62 -5.46 18.13
C LEU A 370 8.25 -6.05 17.78
N ILE A 371 7.13 -5.42 18.16
CA ILE A 371 5.75 -5.87 17.84
C ILE A 371 5.51 -7.32 18.30
N THR A 372 6.12 -7.70 19.42
CA THR A 372 5.95 -9.03 20.00
C THR A 372 4.94 -8.98 21.13
N THR A 373 4.26 -10.10 21.39
CA THR A 373 3.25 -10.15 22.44
C THR A 373 3.90 -9.85 23.80
N PRO A 374 3.36 -8.87 24.55
CA PRO A 374 3.87 -8.59 25.88
C PRO A 374 3.65 -9.83 26.76
N HIS A 375 4.71 -10.22 27.45
CA HIS A 375 4.71 -11.29 28.45
C HIS A 375 4.10 -10.80 29.76
N VAL A 376 4.18 -9.50 30.01
CA VAL A 376 3.58 -8.87 31.18
C VAL A 376 2.07 -8.80 31.02
N ARG A 377 1.33 -9.29 32.02
CA ARG A 377 -0.14 -9.24 32.02
C ARG A 377 -0.63 -8.02 32.80
N PRO A 378 -1.55 -7.21 32.23
CA PRO A 378 -2.12 -6.09 32.96
C PRO A 378 -3.08 -6.59 34.04
N ARG A 379 -2.94 -6.07 35.26
CA ARG A 379 -3.88 -6.32 36.38
C ARG A 379 -5.12 -5.44 36.27
N ASP A 380 -4.94 -4.20 35.82
CA ASP A 380 -5.97 -3.16 35.77
C ASP A 380 -6.15 -2.52 34.39
N VAL A 381 -7.23 -1.75 34.25
CA VAL A 381 -7.56 -1.00 33.02
C VAL A 381 -6.45 0.01 32.66
N TYR A 382 -5.79 0.63 33.64
CA TYR A 382 -4.70 1.58 33.43
C TYR A 382 -3.47 0.92 32.80
N ALA A 383 -3.03 -0.22 33.34
CA ALA A 383 -1.96 -1.03 32.79
C ALA A 383 -2.25 -1.46 31.34
N ARG A 384 -3.49 -1.87 31.06
CA ARG A 384 -3.93 -2.23 29.71
C ARG A 384 -3.91 -1.02 28.75
N ARG A 385 -4.40 0.14 29.18
CA ARG A 385 -4.37 1.38 28.38
C ARG A 385 -2.95 1.82 28.09
N PHE A 386 -2.04 1.68 29.05
CA PHE A 386 -0.62 1.98 28.86
C PHE A 386 0.00 1.10 27.78
N LEU A 387 -0.14 -0.23 27.84
CA LEU A 387 0.38 -1.13 26.80
C LEU A 387 -0.19 -0.80 25.41
N VAL A 388 -1.49 -0.51 25.32
CA VAL A 388 -2.11 -0.06 24.06
C VAL A 388 -1.48 1.25 23.58
N SER A 389 -1.24 2.23 24.45
CA SER A 389 -0.59 3.49 24.09
C SER A 389 0.84 3.30 23.61
N LEU A 390 1.60 2.38 24.23
CA LEU A 390 2.96 2.04 23.87
C LEU A 390 3.01 1.39 22.47
N GLN A 391 2.09 0.47 22.19
CA GLN A 391 1.94 -0.13 20.88
C GLN A 391 1.54 0.90 19.81
N VAL A 392 0.56 1.78 20.10
CA VAL A 392 0.15 2.85 19.19
C VAL A 392 1.32 3.79 18.88
N ALA A 393 2.09 4.19 19.88
CA ALA A 393 3.29 5.00 19.68
C ALA A 393 4.33 4.29 18.79
N GLY A 394 4.56 2.99 19.04
CA GLY A 394 5.38 2.14 18.19
C GLY A 394 4.91 2.10 16.73
N TRP A 395 3.59 1.97 16.51
CA TRP A 395 2.99 1.97 15.17
C TRP A 395 3.15 3.31 14.45
N VAL A 396 2.89 4.41 15.15
CA VAL A 396 3.04 5.77 14.60
C VAL A 396 4.49 6.05 14.21
N ALA A 397 5.47 5.69 15.05
CA ALA A 397 6.88 5.88 14.74
C ALA A 397 7.34 5.06 13.53
N ARG A 398 6.92 3.78 13.44
CA ARG A 398 7.23 2.93 12.29
C ARG A 398 6.62 3.46 11.00
N LEU A 399 5.34 3.90 11.05
CA LEU A 399 4.68 4.53 9.91
C LEU A 399 5.39 5.82 9.50
N TYR A 400 5.84 6.62 10.46
CA TYR A 400 6.58 7.85 10.19
C TYR A 400 7.94 7.60 9.55
N VAL A 401 8.73 6.64 10.06
CA VAL A 401 10.01 6.22 9.47
C VAL A 401 9.79 5.67 8.05
N LEU A 402 8.75 4.86 7.86
CA LEU A 402 8.35 4.38 6.54
C LEU A 402 8.02 5.54 5.61
N VAL A 403 7.19 6.50 6.03
CA VAL A 403 6.86 7.69 5.25
C VAL A 403 8.11 8.52 4.93
N LEU A 404 9.06 8.66 5.86
CA LEU A 404 10.33 9.35 5.64
C LEU A 404 11.19 8.63 4.59
N LEU A 405 11.34 7.31 4.69
CA LEU A 405 12.03 6.50 3.68
C LEU A 405 11.37 6.62 2.31
N LEU A 406 10.05 6.83 2.28
CA LEU A 406 9.24 6.94 1.07
C LEU A 406 9.03 8.38 0.58
N ARG A 407 9.34 9.39 1.38
CA ARG A 407 9.22 10.81 1.01
C ARG A 407 10.01 11.19 -0.25
N PRO A 408 11.24 10.69 -0.52
CA PRO A 408 11.96 11.00 -1.77
C PRO A 408 11.35 10.30 -3.00
N VAL A 409 10.36 9.43 -2.80
CA VAL A 409 9.58 8.77 -3.85
C VAL A 409 8.31 9.56 -4.17
N ILE A 410 7.67 10.15 -3.14
CA ILE A 410 6.36 10.82 -3.24
C ILE A 410 6.52 12.29 -3.64
N LEU A 411 7.48 13.00 -3.04
CA LEU A 411 7.73 14.41 -3.32
C LEU A 411 8.85 14.53 -4.35
N ARG A 412 8.51 15.10 -5.51
CA ARG A 412 9.49 15.62 -6.46
C ARG A 412 10.01 16.93 -5.90
N ASP A 413 11.15 16.91 -5.21
CA ASP A 413 11.95 18.13 -5.19
C ASP A 413 12.51 18.32 -6.60
N ARG A 414 11.97 19.32 -7.29
CA ARG A 414 12.54 19.80 -8.54
C ARG A 414 13.82 20.52 -8.14
N ARG A 415 14.97 19.87 -8.33
CA ARG A 415 16.27 20.54 -8.18
C ARG A 415 16.42 21.51 -9.35
N GLU A 416 15.88 22.71 -9.19
CA GLU A 416 16.20 23.84 -10.06
C GLU A 416 17.63 24.29 -9.76
N ALA A 417 18.40 24.48 -10.82
CA ALA A 417 19.70 25.11 -10.74
C ALA A 417 19.55 26.53 -10.18
N PRO A 418 20.35 26.92 -9.17
CA PRO A 418 20.42 28.30 -8.73
C PRO A 418 20.69 29.24 -9.93
N PRO A 419 20.07 30.43 -10.00
CA PRO A 419 20.26 31.35 -11.11
C PRO A 419 21.74 31.68 -11.38
N GLU A 420 22.53 31.78 -10.31
CA GLU A 420 23.97 32.05 -10.37
C GLU A 420 24.76 30.95 -11.11
N ASP A 421 24.41 29.68 -10.89
CA ASP A 421 25.05 28.54 -11.54
C ASP A 421 24.66 28.44 -13.03
N VAL A 422 23.39 28.78 -13.35
CA VAL A 422 22.90 28.88 -14.73
C VAL A 422 23.67 29.97 -15.48
N ASP A 423 23.85 31.14 -14.87
CA ASP A 423 24.60 32.26 -15.45
C ASP A 423 26.10 31.97 -15.56
N ARG A 424 26.68 31.22 -14.62
CA ARG A 424 28.06 30.75 -14.70
C ARG A 424 28.27 29.85 -15.93
N ILE A 425 27.40 28.86 -16.12
CA ILE A 425 27.50 27.92 -17.26
C ILE A 425 27.18 28.64 -18.58
N ARG A 426 26.23 29.57 -18.58
CA ARG A 426 25.95 30.43 -19.75
C ARG A 426 27.22 31.14 -20.20
N ARG A 427 27.91 31.83 -19.29
CA ARG A 427 29.13 32.58 -19.62
C ARG A 427 30.27 31.68 -20.09
N ALA A 428 30.42 30.49 -19.51
CA ALA A 428 31.51 29.58 -19.86
C ALA A 428 31.30 28.82 -21.18
N HIS A 429 30.06 28.36 -21.46
CA HIS A 429 29.82 27.33 -22.47
C HIS A 429 28.71 27.64 -23.49
N ALA A 430 27.90 28.69 -23.33
CA ALA A 430 26.81 29.00 -24.27
C ALA A 430 27.30 29.73 -25.52
N ARG A 431 28.04 29.02 -26.38
CA ARG A 431 28.62 29.56 -27.63
C ARG A 431 27.81 29.24 -28.89
N ARG A 432 26.67 28.54 -28.78
CA ARG A 432 25.86 28.11 -29.93
C ARG A 432 24.50 28.80 -29.92
N SER A 433 23.92 29.04 -31.10
CA SER A 433 22.59 29.64 -31.26
C SER A 433 21.48 28.89 -30.52
N LEU A 434 21.60 27.56 -30.41
CA LEU A 434 20.65 26.71 -29.67
C LEU A 434 20.73 26.89 -28.14
N SER A 435 21.84 27.37 -27.60
CA SER A 435 22.02 27.60 -26.17
C SER A 435 21.05 28.64 -25.63
N ALA A 436 20.69 29.64 -26.44
CA ALA A 436 19.75 30.70 -26.08
C ALA A 436 18.33 30.16 -25.82
N PHE A 437 17.89 29.12 -26.55
CA PHE A 437 16.58 28.50 -26.35
C PHE A 437 16.53 27.60 -25.12
N ALA A 438 17.65 26.95 -24.79
CA ALA A 438 17.79 26.15 -23.59
C ALA A 438 17.76 27.02 -22.31
N LEU A 439 18.26 28.26 -22.37
CA LEU A 439 18.42 29.16 -21.23
C LEU A 439 17.23 30.12 -20.97
N ARG A 440 16.09 29.91 -21.65
CA ARG A 440 14.93 30.79 -21.46
C ARG A 440 14.29 30.59 -20.09
N ALA A 441 13.66 31.65 -19.58
CA ALA A 441 12.95 31.64 -18.30
C ALA A 441 11.73 30.70 -18.25
N ASP A 442 11.22 30.26 -19.41
CA ASP A 442 10.17 29.24 -19.49
C ASP A 442 10.70 27.81 -19.34
N LYS A 443 12.02 27.63 -19.28
CA LYS A 443 12.68 26.33 -19.09
C LYS A 443 13.11 26.14 -17.66
N HIS A 444 12.91 24.92 -17.17
CA HIS A 444 13.50 24.47 -15.94
C HIS A 444 14.92 23.97 -16.21
N HIS A 445 15.84 24.31 -15.31
CA HIS A 445 17.27 24.04 -15.48
C HIS A 445 17.76 23.07 -14.42
N LEU A 446 18.47 22.02 -14.84
CA LEU A 446 19.08 21.05 -13.93
C LEU A 446 20.60 21.00 -14.16
N LEU A 447 21.37 21.07 -13.07
CA LEU A 447 22.82 20.92 -13.11
C LEU A 447 23.19 19.45 -13.26
N VAL A 448 24.13 19.16 -14.16
CA VAL A 448 24.59 17.81 -14.50
C VAL A 448 26.12 17.81 -14.56
N ALA A 449 26.76 16.63 -14.54
CA ALA A 449 28.22 16.48 -14.55
C ALA A 449 28.90 17.32 -13.47
N GLU A 450 28.48 17.14 -12.20
CA GLU A 450 29.07 17.82 -11.04
C GLU A 450 29.06 19.36 -11.15
N GLY A 451 28.02 19.92 -11.77
CA GLY A 451 27.86 21.37 -11.92
C GLY A 451 28.58 21.98 -13.11
N ARG A 452 29.15 21.16 -14.01
CA ARG A 452 29.78 21.60 -15.27
C ARG A 452 28.84 21.57 -16.47
N GLY A 453 27.69 20.90 -16.36
CA GLY A 453 26.69 20.77 -17.42
C GLY A 453 25.32 21.29 -16.99
N LEU A 454 24.51 21.70 -17.97
CA LEU A 454 23.16 22.21 -17.77
C LEU A 454 22.20 21.48 -18.72
N VAL A 455 21.10 20.97 -18.19
CA VAL A 455 20.01 20.39 -18.98
C VAL A 455 18.76 21.23 -18.78
N ALA A 456 18.22 21.73 -19.88
CA ALA A 456 16.97 22.48 -19.92
C ALA A 456 15.80 21.56 -20.27
N TYR A 457 14.67 21.68 -19.56
CA TYR A 457 13.45 20.92 -19.82
C TYR A 457 12.19 21.76 -19.66
N VAL A 458 11.11 21.31 -20.29
CA VAL A 458 9.78 21.99 -20.33
C VAL A 458 8.84 21.40 -19.29
#